data_AF-A0A183L0E9-F1
#
_entry.id   AF-A0A183L0E9-F1
#
_cell.length_a   1.000
_cell.length_b   1.000
_cell.length_c   1.000
_cell.angle_alpha   90.00
_cell.angle_beta   90.00
_cell.angle_gamma   90.00
#
_symmetry.space_group_name_H-M   'P 1'
#
loop_
_entity.id
_entity.type
_entity.pdbx_description
1 polymer ?
#
loop_
_entity_poly.entity_id
_entity_poly.type
_entity_poly.pdbx_seq_one_letter_code
_entity_poly.pdbx_strand_id
1 'polypeptide(L)'
;MGYSFGGYMSLMAAMLYHDVYKAAIAISPVVDWTLYDTAYTERYIGLPKDNPDAYCKGNVMNYVSNMPSNKYHLFIFHGGQDENVHFSHTSSLIEKLDACGKPHHFQFGGNISDCETRSHDDESVNEHQFSKDD
;
A
#
# COMPACT_ATOMS: atom_id res chain seq x y z
N MET A 1 3.37 -7.46 2.47
CA MET A 1 2.79 -6.37 3.29
C MET A 1 3.82 -5.28 3.36
N GLY A 2 3.41 -4.02 3.27
CA GLY A 2 4.32 -2.92 3.55
C GLY A 2 3.62 -1.57 3.61
N TYR A 3 4.34 -0.60 4.17
CA TYR A 3 3.96 0.79 4.33
C TYR A 3 4.76 1.69 3.38
N SER A 4 4.14 2.73 2.82
CA SER A 4 4.77 3.69 1.91
C SER A 4 5.42 3.00 0.71
N PHE A 5 6.75 3.08 0.55
CA PHE A 5 7.49 2.33 -0.47
C PHE A 5 7.28 0.81 -0.39
N GLY A 6 7.13 0.25 0.82
CA GLY A 6 6.76 -1.15 1.02
C GLY A 6 5.33 -1.45 0.55
N GLY A 7 4.44 -0.47 0.62
CA GLY A 7 3.09 -0.53 0.04
C GLY A 7 3.15 -0.58 -1.48
N TYR A 8 3.95 0.30 -2.08
CA TYR A 8 4.27 0.28 -3.52
C TYR A 8 4.80 -1.09 -3.96
N MET A 9 5.81 -1.63 -3.28
CA MET A 9 6.37 -2.95 -3.56
C MET A 9 5.32 -4.07 -3.41
N SER A 10 4.44 -3.97 -2.41
CA SER A 10 3.35 -4.94 -2.22
C SER A 10 2.36 -4.93 -3.38
N LEU A 11 2.05 -3.75 -3.94
CA LEU A 11 1.22 -3.63 -5.14
C LEU A 11 1.91 -4.17 -6.40
N MET A 12 3.18 -3.83 -6.61
CA MET A 12 3.96 -4.37 -7.73
C MET A 12 4.05 -5.89 -7.66
N ALA A 13 4.26 -6.46 -6.47
CA ALA A 13 4.24 -7.90 -6.24
C ALA A 13 2.87 -8.51 -6.57
N ALA A 14 1.78 -7.85 -6.18
CA ALA A 14 0.42 -8.30 -6.48
C ALA A 14 0.08 -8.30 -7.97
N MET A 15 0.68 -7.40 -8.75
CA MET A 15 0.36 -7.25 -10.17
C MET A 15 1.32 -8.00 -11.09
N LEU A 16 2.60 -8.10 -10.72
CA LEU A 16 3.63 -8.72 -11.56
C LEU A 16 4.00 -10.13 -11.15
N TYR A 17 3.82 -10.49 -9.88
CA TYR A 17 4.29 -11.75 -9.29
C TYR A 17 3.16 -12.45 -8.51
N HIS A 18 1.95 -12.37 -9.05
CA HIS A 18 0.73 -12.94 -8.44
C HIS A 18 0.72 -14.47 -8.37
N ASP A 19 1.61 -15.12 -9.10
CA ASP A 19 1.86 -16.56 -9.05
C ASP A 19 2.67 -16.96 -7.82
N VAL A 20 3.63 -16.11 -7.42
CA VAL A 20 4.48 -16.27 -6.23
C VAL A 20 3.73 -15.88 -4.95
N TYR A 21 3.17 -14.66 -4.90
CA TYR A 21 2.47 -14.15 -3.72
C TYR A 21 0.97 -14.38 -3.82
N LYS A 22 0.33 -14.83 -2.74
CA LYS A 22 -1.12 -15.13 -2.73
C LYS A 22 -2.00 -13.97 -2.27
N ALA A 23 -1.41 -13.02 -1.55
CA ALA A 23 -2.10 -11.85 -1.03
C ALA A 23 -1.12 -10.69 -0.84
N ALA A 24 -1.64 -9.48 -0.82
CA ALA A 24 -0.88 -8.27 -0.53
C ALA A 24 -1.66 -7.33 0.39
N ILE A 25 -0.91 -6.65 1.25
CA ILE A 25 -1.41 -5.57 2.11
C ILE A 25 -0.55 -4.35 1.80
N ALA A 26 -1.17 -3.30 1.28
CA ALA A 26 -0.52 -2.05 0.91
C ALA A 26 -1.04 -0.90 1.78
N ILE A 27 -0.15 -0.29 2.56
CA ILE A 27 -0.49 0.78 3.50
C ILE A 27 0.16 2.09 3.01
N SER A 28 -0.64 3.14 2.87
CA SER A 28 -0.27 4.42 2.25
C SER A 28 0.64 4.29 1.01
N PRO A 29 0.26 3.50 -0.01
CA PRO A 29 1.15 3.20 -1.12
C PRO A 29 1.34 4.40 -2.06
N VAL A 30 2.58 4.60 -2.52
CA VAL A 30 2.85 5.40 -3.72
C VAL A 30 2.48 4.56 -4.94
N VAL A 31 1.64 5.08 -5.83
CA VAL A 31 1.21 4.35 -7.04
C VAL A 31 1.71 4.96 -8.35
N ASP A 32 2.06 6.25 -8.32
CA ASP A 32 2.51 7.01 -9.46
C ASP A 32 3.59 8.00 -9.03
N TRP A 33 4.82 7.77 -9.49
CA TRP A 33 5.96 8.61 -9.15
C TRP A 33 5.85 10.05 -9.67
N THR A 34 4.97 10.34 -10.63
CA THR A 34 4.72 11.71 -11.10
C THR A 34 3.91 12.55 -10.09
N LEU A 35 3.22 11.90 -9.15
CA LEU A 35 2.40 12.56 -8.12
C LEU A 35 3.15 12.73 -6.78
N TYR A 36 4.36 12.16 -6.68
CA TYR A 36 5.15 12.16 -5.45
C TYR A 36 6.13 13.34 -5.38
N ASP A 37 6.71 13.62 -4.21
CA ASP A 37 7.58 14.78 -4.02
C ASP A 37 8.73 14.83 -5.05
N THR A 38 8.94 16.03 -5.61
CA THR A 38 9.90 16.29 -6.68
C THR A 38 11.34 16.04 -6.23
N ALA A 39 11.73 16.47 -5.02
CA ALA A 39 13.10 16.32 -4.55
C ALA A 39 13.47 14.85 -4.32
N TYR A 40 12.54 14.05 -3.77
CA TYR A 40 12.75 12.61 -3.64
C TYR A 40 12.81 11.93 -5.00
N THR A 41 11.82 12.16 -5.85
CA THR A 41 11.65 11.41 -7.10
C THR A 41 12.75 11.73 -8.10
N GLU A 42 13.10 13.01 -8.28
CA GLU A 42 14.16 13.42 -9.22
C GLU A 42 15.54 12.90 -8.79
N ARG A 43 15.79 12.79 -7.48
CA ARG A 43 17.06 12.25 -6.96
C ARG A 43 17.29 10.80 -7.35
N TYR A 44 16.24 9.98 -7.40
CA TYR A 44 16.36 8.53 -7.63
C TYR A 44 15.96 8.09 -9.03
N ILE A 45 15.00 8.77 -9.67
CA ILE A 45 14.46 8.41 -10.99
C ILE A 45 14.95 9.38 -12.08
N GLY A 46 15.33 10.61 -11.71
CA GLY A 46 15.62 11.70 -12.64
C GLY A 46 14.35 12.47 -13.03
N LEU A 47 14.45 13.41 -13.96
CA LEU A 47 13.29 14.17 -14.42
C LEU A 47 12.40 13.29 -15.33
N PRO A 48 11.05 13.43 -15.28
CA PRO A 48 10.14 12.67 -16.14
C PRO A 48 10.44 12.78 -17.64
N LYS A 49 10.92 13.95 -18.09
CA LYS A 49 11.33 14.20 -19.47
C LYS A 49 12.59 13.43 -19.88
N ASP A 50 13.49 13.14 -18.93
CA ASP A 50 14.79 12.54 -19.19
C ASP A 50 14.74 11.02 -19.00
N ASN A 51 13.80 10.52 -18.20
CA ASN A 51 13.62 9.10 -17.93
C ASN A 51 12.15 8.62 -17.98
N PRO A 52 11.42 8.88 -19.08
CA PRO A 52 9.99 8.57 -19.17
C PRO A 52 9.69 7.07 -19.00
N ASP A 53 10.61 6.22 -19.45
CA ASP A 53 10.48 4.76 -19.31
C ASP A 53 10.49 4.30 -17.86
N ALA A 54 11.31 4.91 -17.00
CA ALA A 54 11.34 4.55 -15.58
C ALA A 54 10.05 4.97 -14.87
N TYR A 55 9.51 6.15 -15.19
CA TYR A 55 8.21 6.58 -14.66
C TYR A 55 7.09 5.65 -15.13
N CYS A 56 7.09 5.25 -16.41
CA CYS A 56 6.11 4.32 -16.95
C CYS A 56 6.21 2.93 -16.28
N LYS A 57 7.42 2.37 -16.14
CA LYS A 57 7.65 1.09 -15.47
C LYS A 57 7.41 1.12 -13.96
N GLY A 58 7.61 2.28 -13.35
CA GLY A 58 7.41 2.50 -11.93
C GLY A 58 5.94 2.71 -11.56
N ASN A 59 5.08 3.01 -12.53
CA ASN A 59 3.67 3.31 -12.29
C ASN A 59 2.83 2.03 -12.13
N VAL A 60 2.30 1.84 -10.92
CA VAL A 60 1.47 0.68 -10.55
C VAL A 60 0.22 0.57 -11.44
N MET A 61 -0.32 1.71 -11.87
CA MET A 61 -1.57 1.79 -12.65
C MET A 61 -1.50 1.04 -13.98
N ASN A 62 -0.29 0.88 -14.52
CA ASN A 62 -0.03 0.17 -15.76
C ASN A 62 -0.17 -1.35 -15.63
N TYR A 63 -0.14 -1.87 -14.39
CA TYR A 63 -0.13 -3.31 -14.13
C TYR A 63 -1.40 -3.82 -13.44
N VAL A 64 -2.33 -2.94 -13.07
CA VAL A 64 -3.57 -3.30 -12.37
C VAL A 64 -4.35 -4.42 -13.09
N SER A 65 -4.38 -4.40 -14.42
CA SER A 65 -5.05 -5.41 -15.24
C SER A 65 -4.51 -6.83 -15.04
N ASN A 66 -3.26 -6.97 -14.63
CA ASN A 66 -2.56 -8.24 -14.48
C ASN A 66 -2.97 -8.98 -13.21
N MET A 67 -3.52 -8.28 -12.21
CA MET A 67 -3.94 -8.91 -10.96
C MET A 67 -5.08 -9.92 -11.22
N PRO A 68 -4.99 -11.18 -10.75
CA PRO A 68 -6.04 -12.17 -10.98
C PRO A 68 -7.35 -11.82 -10.27
N SER A 69 -8.46 -11.76 -11.02
CA SER A 69 -9.77 -11.32 -10.49
C SER A 69 -10.48 -12.34 -9.59
N ASN A 70 -10.08 -13.61 -9.57
CA ASN A 70 -10.86 -14.68 -8.93
C ASN A 70 -10.20 -15.30 -7.69
N LYS A 71 -8.94 -14.97 -7.39
CA LYS A 71 -8.15 -15.65 -6.33
C LYS A 71 -7.22 -14.75 -5.54
N TYR A 72 -7.01 -13.50 -5.98
CA TYR A 72 -6.04 -12.62 -5.32
C TYR A 72 -6.70 -11.79 -4.22
N HIS A 73 -6.08 -11.77 -3.05
CA HIS A 73 -6.54 -10.97 -1.92
C HIS A 73 -5.67 -9.71 -1.78
N LEU A 74 -6.22 -8.57 -2.14
CA LEU A 74 -5.59 -7.27 -1.95
C LEU A 74 -6.31 -6.48 -0.86
N PHE A 75 -5.57 -6.05 0.15
CA PHE A 75 -6.03 -5.11 1.16
C PHE A 75 -5.24 -3.81 1.05
N ILE A 76 -5.94 -2.68 1.05
CA ILE A 76 -5.37 -1.35 0.96
C ILE A 76 -5.81 -0.56 2.18
N PHE A 77 -4.84 0.08 2.84
CA PHE A 77 -5.11 1.05 3.90
C PHE A 77 -4.47 2.39 3.55
N HIS A 78 -5.13 3.49 3.86
CA HIS A 78 -4.53 4.82 3.79
C HIS A 78 -4.93 5.66 5.00
N GLY A 79 -3.95 6.34 5.60
CA GLY A 79 -4.20 7.29 6.68
C GLY A 79 -4.81 8.59 6.15
N GLY A 80 -5.93 9.03 6.72
CA GLY A 80 -6.66 10.21 6.25
C GLY A 80 -5.97 11.55 6.50
N GLN A 81 -4.91 11.55 7.31
CA GLN A 81 -4.07 12.71 7.61
C GLN A 81 -2.62 12.49 7.15
N ASP A 82 -2.40 11.60 6.18
CA ASP A 82 -1.07 11.35 5.62
C ASP A 82 -0.65 12.54 4.75
N GLU A 83 0.30 13.32 5.25
CA GLU A 83 0.89 14.48 4.56
C GLU A 83 2.06 14.10 3.63
N ASN A 84 2.57 12.89 3.74
CA ASN A 84 3.72 12.42 2.99
C ASN A 84 3.29 11.74 1.68
N VAL A 85 2.34 10.80 1.76
CA VAL A 85 1.73 10.16 0.58
C VAL A 85 0.28 10.63 0.49
N HIS A 86 0.03 11.58 -0.41
CA HIS A 86 -1.31 12.15 -0.57
C HIS A 86 -2.34 11.07 -0.94
N PHE A 87 -3.56 11.19 -0.39
CA PHE A 87 -4.62 10.21 -0.59
C PHE A 87 -5.01 10.01 -2.07
N SER A 88 -4.69 10.97 -2.95
CA SER A 88 -4.88 10.86 -4.41
C SER A 88 -4.26 9.59 -5.00
N HIS A 89 -3.14 9.10 -4.43
CA HIS A 89 -2.56 7.84 -4.88
C HIS A 89 -3.53 6.67 -4.69
N THR A 90 -4.08 6.52 -3.49
CA THR A 90 -5.00 5.42 -3.18
C THR A 90 -6.35 5.61 -3.85
N SER A 91 -6.89 6.83 -3.94
CA SER A 91 -8.15 7.07 -4.64
C SER A 91 -8.06 6.69 -6.12
N SER A 92 -6.99 7.11 -6.82
CA SER A 92 -6.79 6.74 -8.21
C SER A 92 -6.61 5.22 -8.38
N LEU A 93 -5.88 4.57 -7.47
CA LEU A 93 -5.73 3.11 -7.49
C LEU A 93 -7.07 2.38 -7.37
N ILE A 94 -7.92 2.79 -6.43
CA ILE A 94 -9.26 2.20 -6.22
C ILE A 94 -10.10 2.36 -7.48
N GLU A 95 -10.17 3.57 -8.04
CA GLU A 95 -10.90 3.84 -9.29
C GLU A 95 -10.45 2.92 -10.43
N LYS A 96 -9.14 2.68 -10.55
CA LYS A 96 -8.59 1.80 -11.58
C LYS A 96 -8.87 0.32 -11.30
N LEU A 97 -8.80 -0.11 -10.04
CA LEU A 97 -9.15 -1.47 -9.64
C LEU A 97 -10.63 -1.76 -9.95
N ASP A 98 -11.52 -0.83 -9.61
CA ASP A 98 -12.95 -0.91 -9.91
C ASP A 98 -13.19 -0.96 -11.42
N ALA A 99 -12.58 -0.05 -12.19
CA ALA A 99 -12.69 -0.02 -13.65
C ALA A 99 -12.19 -1.32 -14.32
N CYS A 100 -11.24 -2.03 -13.71
CA CYS A 100 -10.69 -3.29 -14.20
C CYS A 100 -11.35 -4.54 -13.59
N GLY A 101 -12.39 -4.39 -12.75
CA GLY A 101 -13.07 -5.50 -12.08
C GLY A 101 -12.13 -6.33 -11.20
N LYS A 102 -11.25 -5.64 -10.45
CA LYS A 102 -10.23 -6.24 -9.59
C LYS A 102 -10.69 -6.20 -8.14
N PRO A 103 -10.95 -7.37 -7.51
CA PRO A 103 -11.44 -7.39 -6.13
C PRO A 103 -10.36 -6.87 -5.19
N HIS A 104 -10.76 -6.01 -4.27
CA HIS A 104 -9.89 -5.45 -3.26
C HIS A 104 -10.73 -5.06 -2.03
N HIS A 105 -10.06 -4.97 -0.89
CA HIS A 105 -10.62 -4.38 0.31
C HIS A 105 -9.89 -3.07 0.58
N PHE A 106 -10.64 -2.02 0.87
CA PHE A 106 -10.09 -0.71 1.21
C PHE A 106 -10.58 -0.27 2.58
N GLN A 107 -9.64 0.20 3.41
CA GLN A 107 -9.93 0.85 4.67
C GLN A 107 -9.26 2.23 4.73
N PHE A 108 -10.05 3.22 5.11
CA PHE A 108 -9.60 4.56 5.41
C PHE A 108 -9.57 4.73 6.93
N GLY A 109 -8.48 5.27 7.48
CA GLY A 109 -8.33 5.40 8.94
C GLY A 109 -7.75 6.74 9.37
N GLY A 110 -7.65 6.93 10.70
CA GLY A 110 -6.96 8.06 11.31
C GLY A 110 -5.44 8.03 11.12
N ASN A 111 -4.69 8.63 12.02
CA ASN A 111 -3.24 8.68 11.88
C ASN A 111 -2.62 7.27 12.00
N ILE A 112 -1.66 6.95 11.13
CA ILE A 112 -1.00 5.62 11.16
C ILE A 112 -0.16 5.44 12.41
N SER A 113 0.38 6.53 12.96
CA SER A 113 1.07 6.55 14.26
C SER A 113 0.18 6.10 15.43
N ASP A 114 -1.14 6.30 15.34
CA ASP A 114 -2.09 5.80 16.35
C ASP A 114 -2.31 4.27 16.25
N CYS A 115 -1.88 3.66 15.15
CA CYS A 115 -1.97 2.22 14.94
C CYS A 115 -0.75 1.47 15.49
N GLU A 116 0.43 2.11 15.51
CA GLU A 116 1.65 1.55 16.12
C GLU A 116 1.53 1.47 17.65
N THR A 117 0.89 2.46 18.30
CA THR A 117 0.73 2.48 19.77
C THR A 117 -0.22 1.39 20.29
N ARG A 118 -1.27 1.03 19.53
CA ARG A 118 -2.18 -0.06 19.92
C ARG A 118 -1.55 -1.44 19.99
N SER A 119 -0.41 -1.65 19.33
CA SER A 119 0.30 -2.94 19.40
C SER A 119 1.08 -3.14 20.69
N HIS A 120 1.40 -2.07 21.43
CA HIS A 120 2.10 -2.15 22.72
C HIS A 120 1.17 -2.27 23.93
N ASP A 121 -0.08 -1.80 23.81
CA ASP A 121 -1.03 -1.84 24.93
C ASP A 121 -1.67 -3.23 25.13
N ASP A 122 -1.77 -4.05 24.09
CA ASP A 122 -2.40 -5.38 24.16
C ASP A 122 -1.51 -6.48 24.81
N GLU A 123 -0.18 -6.31 24.85
CA GLU A 123 0.70 -7.24 25.59
C GLU A 123 0.57 -7.09 27.12
N SER A 124 0.13 -5.92 27.60
CA SER A 124 0.04 -5.64 29.04
C SER A 124 -1.18 -6.27 29.73
N VAL A 125 -2.16 -6.78 28.98
CA VAL A 125 -3.43 -7.29 29.54
C VAL A 125 -3.40 -8.80 29.80
N ASN A 126 -2.42 -9.54 29.27
CA ASN A 126 -2.40 -11.01 29.34
C ASN A 126 -1.59 -11.62 30.51
N GLU A 127 -0.86 -10.83 31.32
CA GLU A 127 -0.08 -11.37 32.45
C GLU A 127 -0.86 -11.48 33.78
N HIS A 128 -2.13 -11.06 33.85
CA HIS A 128 -2.88 -11.03 35.13
C HIS A 128 -3.96 -12.11 35.31
N GLN A 129 -4.00 -13.16 34.47
CA GLN A 129 -5.05 -14.19 34.56
C GLN A 129 -4.60 -15.64 34.80
N PHE A 130 -3.33 -15.90 35.14
CA PHE A 130 -2.88 -17.27 35.42
C PHE A 130 -2.12 -17.39 36.74
N SER A 131 -2.81 -17.26 37.87
CA SER A 131 -2.35 -17.80 39.17
C SER A 131 -3.46 -17.71 40.22
N LYS A 132 -4.53 -18.52 40.08
CA LYS A 132 -5.33 -19.02 41.21
C LYS A 132 -6.05 -20.26 40.74
N ASP A 133 -5.44 -21.42 40.97
CA ASP A 133 -6.07 -22.69 41.31
C ASP A 133 -4.93 -23.64 41.75
N ASP A 134 -5.21 -24.41 42.81
CA ASP A 134 -4.38 -25.34 43.61
C ASP A 134 -3.61 -24.80 44.83
#